data_AF-A0A7S2P9I8-F1
#
_entry.id   AF-A0A7S2P9I8-F1
#
_cell.length_a   1.000
_cell.length_b   1.000
_cell.length_c   1.000
_cell.angle_alpha   90.00
_cell.angle_beta   90.00
_cell.angle_gamma   90.00
#
_symmetry.space_group_name_H-M   'P 1'
#
loop_
_entity.id
_entity.type
_entity.pdbx_description
1 polymer ?
#
loop_
_entity_poly.entity_id
_entity_poly.type
_entity_poly.pdbx_seq_one_letter_code
_entity_poly.pdbx_strand_id
1 'polypeptide(L)'
;GAIVAVFHVLWCFVFVAHLGLGNRGLGLANGVSWTLRACLLSGYLWWVAPELGLERRKLLGLQREAFRGWCEYMRIALPALVQTCSEWWFWEVCTLVIGYLGSEALAAHTATQNVLTLAL
;
A
#
# COMPACT_ATOMS: atom_id res chain seq x y z
N GLY A 1 3.75 -11.09 -0.27
CA GLY A 1 3.54 -10.27 0.94
C GLY A 1 4.72 -10.39 1.88
N ALA A 2 4.86 -11.55 2.54
CA ALA A 2 5.89 -11.81 3.55
C ALA A 2 7.33 -11.46 3.12
N ILE A 3 7.74 -11.82 1.90
CA ILE A 3 9.09 -11.51 1.39
C ILE A 3 9.37 -10.00 1.44
N VAL A 4 8.46 -9.18 0.91
CA VAL A 4 8.61 -7.73 0.90
C VAL A 4 8.64 -7.17 2.33
N ALA A 5 7.86 -7.73 3.25
CA ALA A 5 7.85 -7.29 4.66
C ALA A 5 9.20 -7.53 5.35
N VAL A 6 9.83 -8.69 5.13
CA VAL A 6 11.18 -8.98 5.67
C VAL A 6 12.19 -7.98 5.13
N PHE A 7 12.20 -7.73 3.82
CA PHE A 7 13.09 -6.73 3.22
C PHE A 7 12.76 -5.31 3.68
N HIS A 8 11.50 -4.98 3.92
CA HIS A 8 11.10 -3.66 4.42
C HIS A 8 11.72 -3.37 5.80
N VAL A 9 11.73 -4.35 6.70
CA VAL A 9 12.40 -4.21 8.01
C VAL A 9 13.89 -3.92 7.84
N LEU A 10 14.55 -4.63 6.91
CA LEU A 10 15.96 -4.38 6.58
C LEU A 10 16.19 -2.96 6.03
N TRP A 11 15.34 -2.50 5.11
CA TRP A 11 15.42 -1.15 4.55
C TRP A 11 15.14 -0.07 5.59
N CYS A 12 14.18 -0.29 6.49
CA CYS A 12 13.93 0.61 7.60
C CYS A 12 15.14 0.68 8.53
N PHE A 13 15.78 -0.44 8.86
CA PHE A 13 17.01 -0.43 9.64
C PHE A 13 18.13 0.36 8.94
N VAL A 14 18.39 0.10 7.67
CA VAL A 14 19.45 0.79 6.91
C VAL A 14 19.16 2.28 6.76
N PHE A 15 17.99 2.66 6.27
CA PHE A 15 17.69 4.07 5.96
C PHE A 15 17.37 4.90 7.20
N VAL A 16 16.72 4.32 8.22
CA VAL A 16 16.30 5.07 9.41
C VAL A 16 17.34 4.98 10.51
N ALA A 17 17.75 3.76 10.90
CA ALA A 17 18.64 3.57 12.05
C ALA A 17 20.12 3.77 11.70
N HIS A 18 20.59 3.19 10.59
CA HIS A 18 22.01 3.26 10.23
C HIS A 18 22.40 4.58 9.56
N LEU A 19 21.59 5.06 8.61
CA LEU A 19 21.84 6.32 7.89
C LEU A 19 21.23 7.55 8.58
N GLY A 20 20.42 7.35 9.63
CA GLY A 20 19.86 8.46 10.44
C GLY A 20 18.89 9.37 9.69
N LEU A 21 18.28 8.92 8.58
CA LEU A 21 17.47 9.79 7.71
C LEU A 21 16.06 10.08 8.29
N GLY A 22 15.70 9.50 9.43
CA GLY A 22 14.41 9.68 10.09
C GLY A 22 13.23 9.40 9.15
N ASN A 23 12.25 10.30 9.10
CA ASN A 23 11.05 10.17 8.26
C ASN A 23 11.36 10.11 6.75
N ARG A 24 12.44 10.76 6.29
CA ARG A 24 12.86 10.63 4.88
C ARG A 24 13.34 9.20 4.59
N GLY A 25 14.01 8.58 5.54
CA GLY A 25 14.43 7.18 5.48
C GLY A 25 13.24 6.20 5.39
N LEU A 26 12.18 6.44 6.16
CA LEU A 26 10.94 5.66 6.06
C LEU A 26 10.30 5.76 4.68
N GLY A 27 10.25 6.97 4.11
CA GLY A 27 9.75 7.19 2.75
C GLY A 27 10.55 6.41 1.70
N LEU A 28 11.89 6.43 1.79
CA LEU A 28 12.77 5.65 0.91
C LEU A 28 12.55 4.14 1.09
N ALA A 29 12.49 3.66 2.33
CA ALA A 29 12.23 2.25 2.63
C ALA A 29 10.91 1.78 2.01
N ASN A 30 9.85 2.59 2.11
CA ASN A 30 8.55 2.27 1.54
C ASN A 30 8.60 2.27 0.00
N GLY A 31 9.24 3.27 -0.61
CA GLY A 31 9.44 3.33 -2.06
C GLY A 31 10.15 2.09 -2.60
N VAL A 32 11.29 1.71 -2.00
CA VAL A 32 12.04 0.50 -2.36
C VAL A 32 11.19 -0.75 -2.19
N SER A 33 10.40 -0.84 -1.13
CA SER A 33 9.55 -2.00 -0.86
C SER A 33 8.43 -2.15 -1.88
N TRP A 34 7.82 -1.05 -2.31
CA TRP A 34 6.80 -1.05 -3.37
C TRP A 34 7.41 -1.39 -4.73
N THR A 35 8.59 -0.87 -5.05
CA THR A 35 9.33 -1.25 -6.26
C THR A 35 9.67 -2.74 -6.25
N LEU A 36 10.18 -3.27 -5.13
CA LEU A 36 10.46 -4.70 -4.99
C LEU A 36 9.20 -5.54 -5.19
N ARG A 37 8.06 -5.14 -4.60
CA ARG A 37 6.78 -5.82 -4.78
C ARG A 37 6.37 -5.84 -6.26
N ALA A 38 6.52 -4.72 -6.96
CA ALA A 38 6.22 -4.63 -8.39
C ALA A 38 7.14 -5.54 -9.20
N CYS A 39 8.46 -5.52 -8.97
CA CYS A 39 9.42 -6.38 -9.65
C CYS A 39 9.13 -7.87 -9.45
N LEU A 40 8.82 -8.29 -8.20
CA LEU A 40 8.48 -9.68 -7.89
C LEU A 40 7.20 -10.12 -8.61
N LEU A 41 6.16 -9.27 -8.61
CA LEU A 41 4.91 -9.56 -9.30
C LEU A 41 5.11 -9.65 -10.81
N SER A 42 5.82 -8.69 -11.40
CA SER A 42 6.14 -8.69 -12.83
C SER A 42 6.96 -9.91 -13.23
N GLY A 43 7.97 -10.29 -12.44
CA GLY A 43 8.77 -11.50 -12.66
C GLY A 43 7.96 -12.78 -12.56
N TYR A 44 7.07 -12.87 -11.56
CA TYR A 44 6.15 -14.00 -11.42
C TYR A 44 5.21 -14.12 -12.62
N LEU A 45 4.56 -13.02 -13.02
CA LEU A 45 3.69 -13.02 -14.18
C LEU A 45 4.43 -13.37 -15.47
N TRP A 46 5.67 -12.91 -15.62
CA TRP A 46 6.51 -13.27 -16.77
C TRP A 46 6.81 -14.77 -16.83
N TRP A 47 7.05 -15.40 -15.69
CA TRP A 47 7.33 -16.83 -15.57
C TRP A 47 6.10 -17.68 -15.91
N VAL A 48 4.91 -17.32 -15.38
CA VAL A 48 3.67 -18.08 -15.60
C VAL A 48 3.00 -17.76 -16.96
N ALA A 49 3.37 -16.64 -17.61
CA ALA A 49 2.75 -16.19 -18.87
C ALA A 49 2.60 -17.28 -19.96
N PRO A 50 3.60 -18.13 -20.25
CA PRO A 50 3.48 -19.16 -21.29
C PRO A 50 2.43 -20.22 -20.96
N GLU A 51 2.28 -20.57 -19.68
CA GLU A 51 1.32 -21.57 -19.20
C GLU A 51 -0.12 -21.06 -19.28
N LEU A 52 -0.31 -19.76 -19.07
CA LEU A 52 -1.60 -19.08 -19.18
C LEU A 52 -1.97 -18.71 -20.64
N GLY A 53 -1.11 -18.99 -21.61
CA GLY A 53 -1.29 -18.56 -23.01
C GLY A 53 -1.26 -17.04 -23.19
N LEU A 54 -0.66 -16.30 -22.25
CA LEU A 54 -0.59 -14.85 -22.26
C LEU A 54 0.70 -14.37 -22.93
N GLU A 55 0.57 -13.41 -23.85
CA GLU A 55 1.73 -12.75 -24.43
C GLU A 55 2.43 -11.87 -23.39
N ARG A 56 3.71 -12.15 -23.16
CA ARG A 56 4.55 -11.41 -22.22
C ARG A 56 4.59 -9.90 -22.47
N ARG A 57 4.52 -9.48 -23.73
CA ARG A 57 4.47 -8.07 -24.15
C ARG A 57 3.18 -7.37 -23.72
N LYS A 58 2.07 -8.12 -23.61
CA LYS A 58 0.78 -7.63 -23.13
C LYS A 58 0.73 -7.47 -21.61
N LEU A 59 1.49 -8.31 -20.89
CA LEU A 59 1.51 -8.33 -19.43
C LEU A 59 2.26 -7.15 -18.79
N LEU A 60 3.35 -6.70 -19.43
CA LEU A 60 4.23 -5.67 -18.86
C LEU A 60 4.20 -4.34 -19.62
N GLY A 61 3.56 -4.31 -20.79
CA GLY A 61 3.47 -3.12 -21.63
C GLY A 61 2.18 -2.35 -21.38
N LEU A 62 2.24 -1.02 -21.51
CA LEU A 62 1.03 -0.21 -21.62
C LEU A 62 0.41 -0.43 -23.01
N GLN A 63 -0.83 -0.91 -23.01
CA GLN A 63 -1.54 -1.36 -24.19
C GLN A 63 -2.74 -0.44 -24.47
N ARG A 64 -3.03 -0.12 -25.73
CA ARG A 64 -4.17 0.75 -26.10
C ARG A 64 -5.51 0.14 -25.72
N GLU A 65 -5.55 -1.18 -25.72
CA GLU A 65 -6.64 -2.08 -25.41
C GLU A 65 -6.93 -2.05 -23.90
N ALA A 66 -5.92 -1.78 -23.06
CA ALA A 66 -6.08 -1.64 -21.61
C ALA A 66 -6.95 -0.43 -21.23
N PHE A 67 -7.13 0.53 -22.13
CA PHE A 67 -8.01 1.68 -21.94
C PHE A 67 -9.43 1.47 -22.49
N ARG A 68 -9.72 0.31 -23.08
CA ARG A 68 -11.10 -0.03 -23.47
C ARG A 68 -11.93 -0.32 -22.22
N GLY A 69 -13.13 0.25 -22.14
CA GLY A 69 -14.01 0.09 -20.98
C GLY A 69 -13.60 0.92 -19.75
N TRP A 70 -12.72 1.91 -19.92
CA TRP A 70 -12.24 2.75 -18.81
C TRP A 70 -13.40 3.49 -18.12
N CYS A 71 -14.40 3.95 -18.87
CA CYS A 71 -15.57 4.62 -18.30
C CYS A 71 -16.38 3.70 -17.37
N GLU A 72 -16.64 2.47 -17.79
CA GLU A 72 -17.34 1.46 -17.01
C GLU A 72 -16.54 1.05 -15.78
N TYR A 73 -15.22 0.89 -15.92
CA TYR A 73 -14.31 0.64 -14.80
C TYR A 73 -14.34 1.80 -13.80
N MET A 74 -14.22 3.06 -14.26
CA MET A 74 -14.28 4.25 -13.43
C MET A 74 -15.62 4.43 -12.73
N ARG A 75 -16.73 4.00 -13.35
CA ARG A 75 -18.07 4.04 -12.73
C ARG A 75 -18.14 3.23 -11.44
N ILE A 76 -17.30 2.21 -11.29
CA ILE A 76 -17.21 1.38 -10.07
C ILE A 76 -16.01 1.79 -9.20
N ALA A 77 -14.88 2.12 -9.83
CA ALA A 77 -13.67 2.50 -9.12
C ALA A 77 -13.83 3.83 -8.36
N LEU A 78 -14.54 4.82 -8.91
CA LEU A 78 -14.78 6.10 -8.25
C LEU A 78 -15.63 5.98 -6.98
N PRO A 79 -16.81 5.32 -6.97
CA PRO A 79 -17.55 5.15 -5.72
C PRO A 79 -16.78 4.31 -4.70
N ALA A 80 -16.06 3.27 -5.12
CA ALA A 80 -15.19 2.50 -4.23
C ALA A 80 -14.07 3.36 -3.63
N LEU A 81 -13.41 4.19 -4.44
CA LEU A 81 -12.39 5.14 -4.00
C LEU A 81 -12.96 6.12 -2.97
N VAL A 82 -14.11 6.75 -3.26
CA VAL A 82 -14.75 7.70 -2.34
C VAL A 82 -15.12 7.02 -1.04
N GLN A 83 -15.68 5.82 -1.09
CA GLN A 83 -16.04 5.04 0.10
C GLN A 83 -14.81 4.75 0.96
N THR A 84 -13.76 4.14 0.40
CA THR A 84 -12.55 3.77 1.15
C THR A 84 -11.79 4.99 1.67
N CYS A 85 -11.65 6.05 0.87
CA CYS A 85 -10.98 7.28 1.32
C CYS A 85 -11.77 7.98 2.43
N SER A 86 -13.10 8.01 2.34
CA SER A 86 -13.95 8.63 3.37
C SER A 86 -13.85 7.87 4.70
N GLU A 87 -13.82 6.54 4.64
CA GLU A 87 -13.60 5.70 5.81
C GLU A 87 -12.24 5.99 6.45
N TRP A 88 -11.17 6.02 5.66
CA TRP A 88 -9.84 6.31 6.19
C TRP A 88 -9.74 7.72 6.80
N TRP A 89 -10.23 8.75 6.11
CA TRP A 89 -10.22 10.12 6.63
C TRP A 89 -11.07 10.31 7.88
N PHE A 90 -12.18 9.59 8.00
CA PHE A 90 -12.99 9.62 9.22
C PHE A 90 -12.15 9.21 10.44
N TRP A 91 -11.38 8.12 10.33
CA TRP A 91 -10.49 7.67 11.40
C TRP A 91 -9.37 8.67 11.72
N GLU A 92 -8.80 9.33 10.72
CA GLU A 92 -7.79 10.37 10.93
C GLU A 92 -8.39 11.60 11.65
N VAL A 93 -9.58 12.04 11.28
CA VAL A 93 -10.29 13.14 11.98
C VAL A 93 -10.58 12.77 13.44
N CYS A 94 -11.05 11.55 13.70
CA CYS A 94 -11.23 11.06 15.07
C CYS A 94 -9.92 11.08 15.86
N THR A 95 -8.83 10.61 15.25
CA THR A 95 -7.49 10.59 15.86
C THR A 95 -7.04 12.01 16.23
N LEU A 96 -7.25 13.00 15.35
CA LEU A 96 -6.93 14.40 15.62
C LEU A 96 -7.75 14.98 16.77
N VAL A 97 -9.07 14.72 16.81
CA VAL A 97 -9.96 15.19 17.88
C VAL A 97 -9.57 14.56 19.23
N ILE A 98 -9.30 13.25 19.25
CA ILE A 98 -8.91 12.55 20.48
C ILE A 98 -7.51 13.01 20.93
N GLY A 99 -6.60 13.30 20.00
CA GLY A 99 -5.30 13.90 20.30
C GLY A 99 -5.42 15.21 21.08
N TYR A 100 -6.49 16.00 20.87
CA TYR A 100 -6.77 17.20 21.65
C TYR A 100 -7.23 16.89 23.10
N LEU A 101 -7.87 15.74 23.33
CA LEU A 101 -8.32 15.31 24.66
C LEU A 101 -7.19 14.82 25.57
N GLY A 102 -6.01 14.55 25.00
CA GLY A 102 -4.81 14.16 25.74
C GLY A 102 -4.21 12.83 25.29
N SER A 103 -2.99 12.57 25.77
CA SER A 103 -2.17 11.43 25.36
C SER A 103 -2.75 10.08 25.79
N GLU A 104 -3.39 10.00 26.97
CA GLU A 104 -4.02 8.77 27.46
C GLU A 104 -5.20 8.34 26.59
N ALA A 105 -6.07 9.29 26.22
CA ALA A 105 -7.21 9.03 25.35
C ALA A 105 -6.75 8.62 23.94
N LEU A 106 -5.69 9.28 23.41
CA LEU A 106 -5.11 8.94 22.11
C LEU A 106 -4.47 7.55 22.10
N ALA A 107 -3.78 7.17 23.18
CA ALA A 107 -3.22 5.83 23.31
C ALA A 107 -4.30 4.75 23.33
N ALA A 108 -5.40 4.98 24.06
CA ALA A 108 -6.54 4.06 24.09
C ALA A 108 -7.22 3.93 22.71
N HIS A 109 -7.38 5.04 21.98
CA HIS A 109 -7.92 5.04 20.62
C HIS A 109 -7.06 4.25 19.64
N THR A 110 -5.75 4.55 19.60
CA THR A 110 -4.81 3.87 18.69
C THR A 110 -4.67 2.38 18.99
N ALA A 111 -4.68 1.99 20.27
CA ALA A 111 -4.73 0.58 20.66
C ALA A 111 -5.99 -0.12 20.16
N THR A 112 -7.16 0.52 20.31
CA THR A 112 -8.44 0.00 19.82
C THR A 112 -8.44 -0.14 18.30
N GLN A 113 -7.94 0.86 17.57
CA GLN A 113 -7.84 0.82 16.10
C GLN A 113 -6.96 -0.34 15.61
N ASN A 114 -5.82 -0.58 16.27
CA ASN A 114 -4.93 -1.69 15.93
C ASN A 114 -5.62 -3.06 16.13
N VAL A 115 -6.37 -3.23 17.22
CA VAL A 115 -7.13 -4.47 17.48
C VAL A 115 -8.23 -4.67 16.44
N LEU A 116 -8.97 -3.62 16.11
CA LEU A 116 -10.03 -3.68 15.08
C LEU A 116 -9.46 -4.04 13.71
N THR A 117 -8.31 -3.47 13.35
CA THR A 117 -7.63 -3.75 12.07
C THR A 117 -7.17 -5.20 11.96
N LEU A 118 -6.84 -5.86 13.07
CA LEU A 118 -6.45 -7.27 13.10
C LEU A 118 -7.65 -8.24 13.11
N ALA A 119 -8.82 -7.77 13.53
CA ALA A 119 -10.03 -8.59 13.69
C ALA A 119 -10.87 -8.70 12.41
N LEU A 120 -10.63 -7.81 11.43
CA LEU A 120 -11.26 -7.79 10.11
C LEU A 120 -10.36 -8.47 9.06
#